data_AF-A0A926S1K8-F1
#
_entry.id   AF-A0A926S1K8-F1
#
_cell.length_a   1.000
_cell.length_b   1.000
_cell.length_c   1.000
_cell.angle_alpha   90.00
_cell.angle_beta   90.00
_cell.angle_gamma   90.00
#
_symmetry.space_group_name_H-M   'P 1'
#
loop_
_entity.id
_entity.type
_entity.pdbx_description
1 polymer ?
#
loop_
_entity_poly.entity_id
_entity_poly.type
_entity_poly.pdbx_seq_one_letter_code
_entity_poly.pdbx_strand_id
1 'polypeptide(L)' 'MTDRTRFIIAVTGLILSVIVFLLFTFIPQLAASAKADFWQGFSGGIALGSFLAVLHYGNGLRKRRA' A
#
# COMPACT_ATOMS: atom_id res chain seq x y z
N MET A 1 -8.89 -11.60 15.39
CA MET A 1 -8.93 -10.81 14.14
C MET A 1 -9.06 -11.77 12.96
N THR A 2 -10.08 -11.65 12.12
CA THR A 2 -10.36 -12.62 11.03
C THR A 2 -9.51 -12.32 9.79
N ASP A 3 -9.27 -13.34 8.94
CA ASP A 3 -8.49 -13.19 7.69
C ASP A 3 -9.07 -12.13 6.76
N ARG A 4 -10.40 -11.95 6.79
CA ARG A 4 -11.11 -10.92 6.02
C ARG A 4 -10.73 -9.51 6.48
N THR A 5 -10.63 -9.27 7.79
CA THR A 5 -10.20 -7.97 8.34
C THR A 5 -8.74 -7.68 7.97
N ARG A 6 -7.86 -8.68 8.02
CA ARG A 6 -6.44 -8.54 7.61
C ARG A 6 -6.30 -8.18 6.14
N PHE A 7 -7.10 -8.82 5.28
CA PHE A 7 -7.15 -8.50 3.85
C PHE A 7 -7.61 -7.06 3.59
N ILE A 8 -8.70 -6.62 4.24
CA ILE A 8 -9.19 -5.24 4.09
C ILE A 8 -8.13 -4.22 4.51
N ILE A 9 -7.45 -4.45 5.63
CA ILE A 9 -6.36 -3.55 6.09
C ILE A 9 -5.22 -3.51 5.08
N ALA A 10 -4.83 -4.67 4.53
CA ALA A 10 -3.79 -4.73 3.51
C ALA A 10 -4.19 -3.97 2.23
N VAL A 11 -5.45 -4.09 1.78
CA VAL A 11 -5.96 -3.34 0.62
C VAL A 11 -5.99 -1.84 0.91
N THR A 12 -6.50 -1.43 2.06
CA THR A 12 -6.54 -0.02 2.45
C THR A 12 -5.13 0.58 2.56
N GLY A 13 -4.19 -0.16 3.17
CA GLY A 13 -2.79 0.26 3.26
C GLY A 13 -2.11 0.39 1.89
N LEU A 14 -2.40 -0.53 0.97
CA LEU A 14 -1.94 -0.46 -0.41
C LEU A 14 -2.47 0.79 -1.12
N ILE A 15 -3.77 1.06 -1.04
CA ILE A 15 -4.38 2.23 -1.70
C ILE A 15 -3.78 3.53 -1.14
N LEU A 16 -3.71 3.68 0.18
CA LEU A 16 -3.18 4.89 0.81
C LEU A 16 -1.71 5.12 0.47
N SER A 17 -0.88 4.06 0.50
CA SER A 17 0.53 4.18 0.16
C SER A 17 0.74 4.55 -1.31
N VAL A 18 -0.05 4.00 -2.23
CA VAL A 18 -0.01 4.40 -3.66
C VAL A 18 -0.43 5.86 -3.83
N ILE A 19 -1.47 6.33 -3.14
CA ILE A 19 -1.88 7.74 -3.19
C ILE A 19 -0.74 8.64 -2.73
N VAL A 20 -0.12 8.35 -1.58
CA VAL A 20 1.01 9.12 -1.05
C VAL A 20 2.17 9.13 -2.05
N PHE A 21 2.52 7.98 -2.63
CA PHE A 21 3.55 7.88 -3.65
C PHE A 21 3.26 8.80 -4.84
N LEU A 22 2.04 8.75 -5.38
CA LEU A 22 1.63 9.59 -6.51
C LEU A 22 1.67 11.08 -6.16
N LEU A 23 1.20 11.48 -4.98
CA LEU A 23 1.21 12.88 -4.55
C LEU A 23 2.64 13.44 -4.50
N PHE A 24 3.58 12.71 -3.88
CA PHE A 24 4.97 13.17 -3.77
C PHE A 24 5.76 13.02 -5.08
N THR A 25 5.31 12.19 -6.02
CA THR A 25 5.94 12.03 -7.34
C THR A 25 5.49 13.11 -8.33
N PHE A 26 4.18 13.39 -8.39
CA PHE A 26 3.59 14.17 -9.48
C PHE A 26 3.19 15.59 -9.10
N ILE A 27 3.14 15.94 -7.80
CA ILE A 27 2.84 17.30 -7.37
C ILE A 27 4.15 18.06 -7.15
N PRO A 28 4.50 19.04 -8.00
CA PRO A 28 5.80 19.73 -7.94
C PRO A 28 6.04 20.46 -6.61
N GLN A 29 4.96 20.98 -6.02
CA GLN A 29 4.99 21.68 -4.72
C GLN A 29 5.40 20.75 -3.57
N LEU A 30 5.12 19.46 -3.70
CA LEU A 30 5.47 18.44 -2.70
C LEU A 30 6.79 17.76 -3.04
N ALA A 31 7.12 17.61 -4.33
CA ALA A 31 8.32 16.93 -4.83
C ALA A 31 9.64 17.68 -4.59
N ALA A 32 9.61 19.00 -4.42
CA ALA A 32 10.81 19.84 -4.37
C ALA A 32 11.62 19.80 -3.04
N SER A 33 11.36 18.82 -2.16
CA SER A 33 12.02 18.75 -0.85
C SER A 33 12.67 17.39 -0.61
N ALA A 34 13.80 17.34 0.11
CA ALA A 34 14.44 16.08 0.52
C ALA A 34 13.50 15.17 1.36
N LYS A 35 12.46 15.75 1.96
CA LYS A 35 11.41 14.98 2.65
C LYS A 35 10.52 14.23 1.65
N ALA A 36 10.34 14.75 0.44
CA ALA A 36 9.56 14.12 -0.62
C ALA A 36 10.16 12.80 -1.07
N ASP A 37 11.47 12.76 -1.30
CA ASP A 37 12.20 11.54 -1.68
C ASP A 37 12.05 10.46 -0.60
N PHE A 38 12.13 10.85 0.68
CA PHE A 38 11.86 9.94 1.79
C PHE A 38 10.42 9.42 1.79
N TRP A 39 9.42 10.31 1.67
CA TRP A 39 8.01 9.91 1.68
C TRP A 39 7.64 9.05 0.47
N GLN A 40 8.23 9.33 -0.69
CA GLN A 40 8.07 8.55 -1.91
C GLN A 40 8.70 7.15 -1.74
N GLY A 41 9.95 7.05 -1.27
CA GLY A 41 10.59 5.76 -1.02
C GLY A 41 9.88 4.93 0.05
N PHE A 42 9.50 5.57 1.17
CA PHE A 42 8.77 4.93 2.27
C PHE A 42 7.39 4.41 1.84
N SER A 43 6.62 5.25 1.14
CA SER A 43 5.31 4.85 0.63
C SER A 43 5.41 3.76 -0.43
N GLY A 44 6.42 3.78 -1.29
CA GLY A 44 6.72 2.69 -2.22
C GLY A 44 7.00 1.36 -1.51
N GLY A 45 7.80 1.37 -0.43
CA GLY A 45 8.06 0.20 0.40
C GLY A 45 6.81 -0.36 1.08
N ILE A 46 5.97 0.51 1.65
CA ILE A 46 4.68 0.10 2.23
C ILE A 46 3.74 -0.46 1.16
N ALA A 47 3.70 0.14 -0.02
CA ALA A 47 2.87 -0.32 -1.12
C ALA A 47 3.26 -1.75 -1.52
N LEU A 48 4.56 -2.03 -1.67
CA LEU A 48 5.04 -3.37 -2.00
C LEU A 48 4.69 -4.40 -0.90
N GLY A 49 4.93 -4.07 0.37
CA GLY A 49 4.59 -4.94 1.50
C GLY A 49 3.09 -5.20 1.61
N SER A 50 2.28 -4.15 1.41
CA SER A 50 0.82 -4.24 1.42
C SER A 50 0.30 -5.07 0.24
N PHE A 51 0.90 -4.94 -0.94
CA PHE A 51 0.56 -5.74 -2.12
C PHE A 51 0.78 -7.23 -1.88
N LEU A 52 1.94 -7.60 -1.32
CA LEU A 52 2.23 -8.99 -0.95
C LEU A 52 1.23 -9.52 0.08
N ALA A 53 0.86 -8.71 1.08
CA ALA A 53 -0.15 -9.08 2.06
C ALA A 53 -1.54 -9.28 1.42
N VAL A 54 -1.94 -8.41 0.49
CA VAL A 54 -3.18 -8.56 -0.28
C VAL A 54 -3.19 -9.89 -1.04
N LEU A 55 -2.10 -10.24 -1.73
CA LEU A 55 -2.00 -11.50 -2.44
C LEU A 55 -2.06 -12.71 -1.49
N HIS A 56 -1.35 -12.65 -0.37
CA HIS A 56 -1.31 -13.74 0.61
C HIS A 56 -2.69 -13.99 1.23
N TYR A 57 -3.31 -12.94 1.81
CA TYR A 57 -4.61 -13.06 2.46
C TYR A 57 -5.75 -13.26 1.44
N GLY A 58 -5.64 -12.68 0.24
CA GLY A 58 -6.60 -12.84 -0.84
C GLY A 58 -6.66 -14.29 -1.35
N ASN A 59 -5.50 -14.94 -1.53
CA ASN A 59 -5.44 -16.36 -1.87
C ASN A 59 -6.01 -17.25 -0.76
N GLY A 60 -5.76 -16.91 0.51
CA GLY A 60 -6.36 -17.60 1.65
C GLY A 60 -7.89 -17.51 1.66
N LEU A 61 -8.45 -16.33 1.38
CA LEU A 61 -9.89 -16.12 1.28
C LEU A 61 -10.51 -16.85 0.09
N ARG A 62 -9.82 -16.88 -1.06
CA ARG A 62 -10.27 -17.62 -2.25
C ARG A 62 -10.37 -19.13 -1.98
N LYS A 63 -9.35 -19.72 -1.35
CA LYS A 63 -9.33 -21.16 -1.03
C LYS A 63 -10.41 -21.59 -0.02
N ARG A 64 -10.88 -20.69 0.84
CA ARG A 64 -11.98 -20.96 1.78
C ARG A 64 -13.37 -20.81 1.16
N ARG A 65 -13.45 -20.25 -0.06
CA ARG A 65 -14.71 -19.98 -0.78
C ARG A 65 -14.93 -20.94 -1.96
N ALA A 66 -13.87 -21.62 -2.40
CA ALA A 66 -13.90 -22.74 -3.35
C ALA A 66 -14.04 -24.05 -2.57
#